data_AF-A0A9P6UDD9-F1
#
_entry.id   AF-A0A9P6UDD9-F1
#
_cell.length_a   1.000
_cell.length_b   1.000
_cell.length_c   1.000
_cell.angle_alpha   90.00
_cell.angle_beta   90.00
_cell.angle_gamma   90.00
#
_symmetry.space_group_name_H-M   'P 1'
#
loop_
_entity.id
_entity.type
_entity.pdbx_description
1 polymer ?
#
loop_
_entity_poly.entity_id
_entity_poly.type
_entity_poly.pdbx_seq_one_letter_code
_entity_poly.pdbx_strand_id
1 'polypeptide(L)'
;MTTTQHQYVHQQTTPRTQVIDIGDGLVMRWSTRADGKNIGRLLGEAFRFIPMRPSYEDYEIPPPNRYAAEVGPRLVSGQSAVMSEYDYAVVDNTHAKEGENPIVACVCLQKMPGYYGKVKLQYGKPEVVGTHPAFRNRGLVRRLFLEMINPATDARGDLIQVFPGIDYFYRQFQYECAITNEPTLTMKDLDKNLPKLAEGESEPIQLREIDLEKDLPYLLKMSTPEKAHRNKSDLGNVYDEDYWRFTVGTVYQPGAHLMHDFLRISRILVDPRDQTDVGVVVIMNSPTPTLNLFSIDETRIHYRNILDSVLRQLVYDIGPKIDAAEYAREPDQPEEQRKREDPRWKAVRFCFDEDHPISQLVQQKATRSPRGYKFYTRITSYPAFLKAVAPELEDRLARSALAGISTTLRINWYRRLPGMTSSGLEMVIENGKIISTGDWVLQSPEDWQPIAAERKAKGLKPQPELRAHFAPMTFTRILTGDTSLEDQMEHFPETWAESDEAKMLVNILFPRSRHHFDTFFW
;
A
#
# COMPACT_ATOMS: atom_id res chain seq x y z
N MET A 1 -19.59 -26.36 -13.27
CA MET A 1 -18.79 -25.44 -14.09
C MET A 1 -17.35 -25.66 -13.72
N THR A 2 -16.51 -26.08 -14.66
CA THR A 2 -15.07 -26.25 -14.48
C THR A 2 -14.43 -24.87 -14.32
N THR A 3 -14.20 -24.45 -13.08
CA THR A 3 -13.43 -23.24 -12.77
C THR A 3 -12.00 -23.51 -13.23
N THR A 4 -11.62 -22.96 -14.38
CA THR A 4 -10.22 -22.94 -14.79
C THR A 4 -9.50 -22.11 -13.74
N GLN A 5 -8.58 -22.74 -12.98
CA GLN A 5 -7.82 -22.00 -11.97
C GLN A 5 -6.96 -20.97 -12.68
N HIS A 6 -7.28 -19.68 -12.51
CA HIS A 6 -6.43 -18.60 -12.96
C HIS A 6 -5.10 -18.71 -12.22
N GLN A 7 -4.01 -18.84 -12.96
CA GLN A 7 -2.68 -18.82 -12.39
C GLN A 7 -2.21 -17.38 -12.30
N TYR A 8 -2.14 -16.86 -11.07
CA TYR A 8 -1.67 -15.51 -10.81
C TYR A 8 -0.22 -15.33 -11.28
N VAL A 9 0.03 -14.25 -12.00
CA VAL A 9 1.31 -13.99 -12.71
C VAL A 9 2.45 -13.73 -11.71
N HIS A 10 2.11 -13.49 -10.45
CA HIS A 10 3.01 -12.91 -9.46
C HIS A 10 3.38 -13.85 -8.31
N GLN A 11 2.91 -15.11 -8.33
CA GLN A 11 3.21 -16.07 -7.27
C GLN A 11 4.62 -16.67 -7.40
N GLN A 12 5.29 -16.80 -6.25
CA GLN A 12 6.50 -17.59 -6.14
C GLN A 12 6.16 -19.07 -6.36
N THR A 13 6.67 -19.67 -7.43
CA THR A 13 6.35 -21.06 -7.81
C THR A 13 7.30 -22.10 -7.22
N THR A 14 8.44 -21.66 -6.68
CA THR A 14 9.49 -22.54 -6.15
C THR A 14 9.66 -22.31 -4.65
N PRO A 15 9.69 -23.37 -3.83
CA PRO A 15 9.95 -23.27 -2.41
C PRO A 15 11.24 -22.51 -2.11
N ARG A 16 11.18 -21.59 -1.14
CA ARG A 16 12.37 -20.95 -0.58
C ARG A 16 12.98 -21.89 0.46
N THR A 17 14.24 -22.28 0.26
CA THR A 17 14.90 -23.33 1.08
C THR A 17 15.71 -22.79 2.26
N GLN A 18 15.75 -21.46 2.43
CA GLN A 18 16.51 -20.82 3.51
C GLN A 18 15.93 -21.20 4.87
N VAL A 19 16.81 -21.73 5.73
CA VAL A 19 16.54 -22.04 7.14
C VAL A 19 17.69 -21.48 7.98
N ILE A 20 17.37 -20.78 9.06
CA ILE A 20 18.35 -20.14 9.94
C ILE A 20 18.04 -20.52 11.38
N ASP A 21 18.93 -21.27 12.03
CA ASP A 21 18.90 -21.48 13.47
C ASP A 21 19.30 -20.17 14.17
N ILE A 22 18.44 -19.69 15.08
CA ILE A 22 18.67 -18.46 15.83
C ILE A 22 18.89 -18.69 17.33
N GLY A 23 19.09 -19.96 17.74
CA GLY A 23 19.34 -20.37 19.12
C GLY A 23 18.06 -20.65 19.92
N ASP A 24 18.23 -21.22 21.13
CA ASP A 24 17.16 -21.52 22.09
C ASP A 24 16.00 -22.40 21.56
N GLY A 25 16.29 -23.23 20.56
CA GLY A 25 15.28 -24.04 19.87
C GLY A 25 14.38 -23.23 18.93
N LEU A 26 14.82 -22.04 18.51
CA LEU A 26 14.09 -21.22 17.54
C LEU A 26 14.75 -21.29 16.16
N VAL A 27 13.92 -21.50 15.14
CA VAL A 27 14.36 -21.63 13.74
C VAL A 27 13.55 -20.71 12.85
N MET A 28 14.22 -19.84 12.09
CA MET A 28 13.59 -19.06 11.03
C MET A 28 13.55 -19.85 9.73
N ARG A 29 12.41 -19.86 9.05
CA ARG A 29 12.24 -20.48 7.72
C ARG A 29 11.12 -19.84 6.93
N TRP A 30 11.03 -20.19 5.65
CA TRP A 30 9.86 -19.87 4.84
C TRP A 30 8.74 -20.88 5.06
N SER A 31 7.51 -20.40 4.90
CA SER A 31 6.30 -21.18 5.09
C SER A 31 6.07 -22.20 3.98
N THR A 32 5.12 -23.08 4.26
CA THR A 32 4.43 -23.94 3.32
C THR A 32 2.92 -23.83 3.57
N ARG A 33 2.13 -24.43 2.69
CA ARG A 33 0.67 -24.50 2.85
C ARG A 33 0.24 -25.15 4.17
N ALA A 34 1.04 -26.10 4.67
CA ALA A 34 0.76 -26.81 5.93
C ALA A 34 0.80 -25.87 7.16
N ASP A 35 1.49 -24.74 7.06
CA ASP A 35 1.65 -23.78 8.16
C ASP A 35 0.41 -22.90 8.37
N GLY A 36 -0.54 -22.88 7.44
CA GLY A 36 -1.65 -21.92 7.43
C GLY A 36 -2.42 -21.85 8.75
N LYS A 37 -2.79 -23.00 9.33
CA LYS A 37 -3.50 -23.05 10.62
C LYS A 37 -2.65 -22.51 11.78
N ASN A 38 -1.36 -22.79 11.79
CA ASN A 38 -0.44 -22.36 12.85
C ASN A 38 -0.14 -20.86 12.73
N ILE A 39 0.03 -20.34 11.51
CA ILE A 39 0.09 -18.90 11.25
C ILE A 39 -1.21 -18.25 11.75
N GLY A 40 -2.37 -18.77 11.36
CA GLY A 40 -3.66 -18.26 11.81
C GLY A 40 -3.81 -18.19 13.34
N ARG A 41 -3.48 -19.28 14.05
CA ARG A 41 -3.47 -19.30 15.53
C ARG A 41 -2.58 -18.21 16.11
N LEU A 42 -1.38 -18.02 15.57
CA LEU A 42 -0.47 -16.96 16.00
C LEU A 42 -1.08 -15.56 15.76
N LEU A 43 -1.67 -15.33 14.60
CA LEU A 43 -2.22 -14.02 14.25
C LEU A 43 -3.43 -13.66 15.12
N GLY A 44 -4.32 -14.63 15.38
CA GLY A 44 -5.43 -14.43 16.31
C GLY A 44 -4.95 -14.03 17.70
N GLU A 45 -3.87 -14.64 18.20
CA GLU A 45 -3.22 -14.28 19.46
C GLU A 45 -2.56 -12.89 19.43
N ALA A 46 -1.82 -12.59 18.36
CA ALA A 46 -1.08 -11.34 18.22
C ALA A 46 -2.01 -10.12 18.10
N PHE A 47 -3.18 -10.29 17.48
CA PHE A 47 -4.11 -9.21 17.13
C PHE A 47 -5.38 -9.16 17.98
N ARG A 48 -5.39 -9.80 19.16
CA ARG A 48 -6.50 -9.76 20.14
C ARG A 48 -7.07 -8.36 20.40
N PHE A 49 -6.19 -7.35 20.46
CA PHE A 49 -6.54 -5.98 20.81
C PHE A 49 -6.76 -5.06 19.61
N ILE A 50 -6.65 -5.56 18.37
CA ILE A 50 -7.05 -4.76 17.21
C ILE A 50 -8.58 -4.80 17.13
N PRO A 51 -9.26 -3.65 17.14
CA PRO A 51 -10.71 -3.57 17.08
C PRO A 51 -11.20 -3.85 15.65
N MET A 52 -11.09 -5.11 15.22
CA MET A 52 -11.64 -5.56 13.94
C MET A 52 -13.15 -5.86 14.05
N ARG A 53 -13.59 -6.27 15.27
CA ARG A 53 -14.94 -6.56 15.80
C ARG A 53 -14.81 -7.82 16.70
N PRO A 54 -15.63 -8.00 17.76
CA PRO A 54 -16.44 -7.00 18.47
C PRO A 54 -15.60 -6.09 19.40
N SER A 55 -16.23 -5.08 20.01
CA SER A 55 -15.62 -4.29 21.09
C SER A 55 -15.72 -5.09 22.38
N TYR A 56 -14.61 -5.20 23.11
CA TYR A 56 -14.56 -5.81 24.44
C TYR A 56 -14.55 -4.71 25.51
N GLU A 57 -15.02 -5.01 26.72
CA GLU A 57 -14.92 -4.07 27.84
C GLU A 57 -13.45 -3.79 28.18
N ASP A 58 -13.15 -2.57 28.65
CA ASP A 58 -11.78 -2.06 28.84
C ASP A 58 -10.89 -2.88 29.80
N TYR A 59 -11.46 -3.85 30.52
CA TYR A 59 -10.78 -4.65 31.56
C TYR A 59 -10.71 -6.16 31.27
N GLU A 60 -11.25 -6.63 30.14
CA GLU A 60 -11.19 -8.04 29.78
C GLU A 60 -10.08 -8.30 28.74
N ILE A 61 -9.42 -9.46 28.82
CA ILE A 61 -8.53 -9.92 27.75
C ILE A 61 -9.40 -10.51 26.64
N PRO A 62 -9.42 -9.92 25.44
CA PRO A 62 -10.20 -10.46 24.33
C PRO A 62 -9.76 -11.89 23.99
N PRO A 63 -10.67 -12.77 23.55
CA PRO A 63 -10.29 -14.02 22.92
C PRO A 63 -9.45 -13.75 21.66
N PRO A 64 -8.74 -14.77 21.13
CA PRO A 64 -8.02 -14.65 19.87
C PRO A 64 -8.89 -14.03 18.77
N ASN A 65 -8.31 -13.08 18.04
CA ASN A 65 -9.00 -12.39 16.96
C ASN A 65 -9.28 -13.34 15.80
N ARG A 66 -10.55 -13.73 15.61
CA ARG A 66 -10.96 -14.72 14.60
C ARG A 66 -10.73 -14.24 13.17
N TYR A 67 -10.94 -12.95 12.90
CA TYR A 67 -10.66 -12.35 11.58
C TYR A 67 -9.18 -12.44 11.24
N ALA A 68 -8.31 -12.07 12.18
CA ALA A 68 -6.86 -12.18 11.98
C ALA A 68 -6.41 -13.64 11.83
N ALA A 69 -7.09 -14.58 12.49
CA ALA A 69 -6.76 -15.99 12.40
C ALA A 69 -7.03 -16.60 11.02
N GLU A 70 -8.03 -16.11 10.28
CA GLU A 70 -8.33 -16.58 8.92
C GLU A 70 -7.35 -16.04 7.86
N VAL A 71 -6.65 -14.93 8.15
CA VAL A 71 -5.68 -14.34 7.20
C VAL A 71 -4.55 -15.32 6.87
N GLY A 72 -4.02 -16.05 7.87
CA GLY A 72 -2.94 -17.01 7.67
C GLY A 72 -3.27 -18.09 6.64
N PRO A 73 -4.29 -18.95 6.89
CA PRO A 73 -4.75 -19.97 5.95
C PRO A 73 -5.11 -19.42 4.57
N ARG A 74 -5.74 -18.24 4.49
CA ARG A 74 -6.09 -17.58 3.23
C ARG A 74 -4.86 -17.33 2.37
N LEU A 75 -3.85 -16.68 2.93
CA LEU A 75 -2.70 -16.21 2.16
C LEU A 75 -1.78 -17.35 1.71
N VAL A 76 -1.66 -18.41 2.51
CA VAL A 76 -0.87 -19.60 2.13
C VAL A 76 -1.70 -20.68 1.42
N SER A 77 -2.94 -20.38 1.02
CA SER A 77 -3.79 -21.30 0.26
C SER A 77 -3.35 -21.48 -1.20
N GLY A 78 -2.31 -20.78 -1.66
CA GLY A 78 -1.92 -20.70 -3.08
C GLY A 78 -2.98 -20.08 -4.00
N GLN A 79 -4.07 -19.54 -3.44
CA GLN A 79 -5.09 -18.79 -4.19
C GLN A 79 -4.93 -17.28 -4.00
N SER A 80 -3.93 -16.80 -3.23
CA SER A 80 -3.66 -15.36 -3.08
C SER A 80 -3.07 -14.77 -4.35
N ALA A 81 -3.58 -13.63 -4.83
CA ALA A 81 -3.00 -12.96 -6.00
C ALA A 81 -1.60 -12.39 -5.76
N VAL A 82 -1.29 -12.06 -4.51
CA VAL A 82 -0.11 -11.27 -4.19
C VAL A 82 1.03 -12.08 -3.61
N MET A 83 0.78 -13.33 -3.24
CA MET A 83 1.81 -14.19 -2.64
C MET A 83 1.49 -15.67 -2.80
N SER A 84 2.50 -16.51 -2.61
CA SER A 84 2.36 -17.97 -2.55
C SER A 84 2.39 -18.47 -1.11
N GLU A 85 2.20 -19.78 -0.94
CA GLU A 85 2.48 -20.47 0.32
C GLU A 85 3.94 -20.42 0.78
N TYR A 86 4.87 -19.93 -0.03
CA TYR A 86 6.30 -19.84 0.27
C TYR A 86 6.76 -18.44 0.69
N ASP A 87 5.85 -17.48 0.83
CA ASP A 87 6.19 -16.07 1.08
C ASP A 87 5.81 -15.58 2.49
N TYR A 88 5.57 -16.49 3.44
CA TYR A 88 5.62 -16.16 4.87
C TYR A 88 6.99 -16.53 5.45
N ALA A 89 7.68 -15.57 6.05
CA ALA A 89 8.82 -15.86 6.92
C ALA A 89 8.27 -16.14 8.33
N VAL A 90 8.64 -17.28 8.92
CA VAL A 90 8.16 -17.73 10.23
C VAL A 90 9.30 -18.07 11.16
N VAL A 91 9.07 -17.96 12.47
CA VAL A 91 9.92 -18.51 13.53
C VAL A 91 9.20 -19.70 14.14
N ASP A 92 9.78 -20.89 13.99
CA ASP A 92 9.36 -22.11 14.68
C ASP A 92 10.06 -22.26 16.03
N ASN A 93 9.32 -22.70 17.03
CA ASN A 93 9.80 -23.19 18.30
C ASN A 93 9.84 -24.73 18.27
N THR A 94 11.04 -25.31 18.12
CA THR A 94 11.25 -26.76 18.07
C THR A 94 10.99 -27.44 19.40
N HIS A 95 10.91 -26.69 20.50
CA HIS A 95 10.57 -27.17 21.83
C HIS A 95 9.07 -27.07 22.14
N ALA A 96 8.23 -26.68 21.18
CA ALA A 96 6.78 -26.61 21.37
C ALA A 96 6.21 -27.96 21.80
N LYS A 97 5.42 -27.96 22.87
CA LYS A 97 4.78 -29.19 23.38
C LYS A 97 3.57 -29.55 22.53
N GLU A 98 3.12 -30.80 22.66
CA GLU A 98 1.88 -31.24 22.02
C GLU A 98 0.71 -30.30 22.39
N GLY A 99 -0.02 -29.82 21.38
CA GLY A 99 -1.12 -28.85 21.53
C GLY A 99 -0.70 -27.37 21.46
N GLU A 100 0.57 -27.04 21.69
CA GLU A 100 1.09 -25.68 21.52
C GLU A 100 1.22 -25.33 20.03
N ASN A 101 1.20 -24.04 19.72
CA ASN A 101 1.48 -23.57 18.36
C ASN A 101 3.00 -23.47 18.17
N PRO A 102 3.62 -24.22 17.24
CA PRO A 102 5.06 -24.13 17.01
C PRO A 102 5.50 -22.80 16.39
N ILE A 103 4.62 -22.14 15.62
CA ILE A 103 4.96 -20.85 14.99
C ILE A 103 4.74 -19.71 15.98
N VAL A 104 5.83 -19.04 16.38
CA VAL A 104 5.83 -18.02 17.44
C VAL A 104 6.05 -16.60 16.94
N ALA A 105 6.54 -16.43 15.71
CA ALA A 105 6.56 -15.13 15.02
C ALA A 105 6.42 -15.32 13.51
N CYS A 106 5.88 -14.32 12.81
CA CYS A 106 5.75 -14.36 11.36
C CYS A 106 5.65 -12.96 10.72
N VAL A 107 5.92 -12.90 9.42
CA VAL A 107 5.65 -11.77 8.52
C VAL A 107 5.49 -12.30 7.10
N CYS A 108 4.47 -11.86 6.36
CA CYS A 108 4.34 -12.20 4.95
C CYS A 108 5.05 -11.18 4.06
N LEU A 109 5.38 -11.61 2.84
CA LEU A 109 5.88 -10.75 1.78
C LEU A 109 4.94 -10.80 0.58
N GLN A 110 4.04 -9.83 0.50
CA GLN A 110 3.18 -9.65 -0.65
C GLN A 110 3.93 -8.95 -1.80
N LYS A 111 3.44 -9.17 -3.01
CA LYS A 111 3.90 -8.56 -4.26
C LYS A 111 2.75 -7.73 -4.83
N MET A 112 2.97 -6.42 -4.99
CA MET A 112 1.94 -5.51 -5.48
C MET A 112 2.39 -4.69 -6.70
N PRO A 113 1.61 -4.68 -7.79
CA PRO A 113 1.88 -3.81 -8.93
C PRO A 113 1.60 -2.36 -8.56
N GLY A 114 2.48 -1.46 -8.99
CA GLY A 114 2.38 -0.04 -8.71
C GLY A 114 2.93 0.81 -9.83
N TYR A 115 2.99 2.12 -9.58
CA TYR A 115 3.56 3.09 -10.51
C TYR A 115 4.29 4.22 -9.79
N TYR A 116 5.32 4.76 -10.44
CA TYR A 116 5.98 6.03 -10.12
C TYR A 116 5.95 6.94 -11.35
N GLY A 117 5.19 8.03 -11.29
CA GLY A 117 4.78 8.81 -12.44
C GLY A 117 4.25 7.90 -13.54
N LYS A 118 4.84 7.99 -14.74
CA LYS A 118 4.47 7.11 -15.87
C LYS A 118 5.11 5.71 -15.84
N VAL A 119 5.98 5.39 -14.89
CA VAL A 119 6.72 4.13 -14.85
C VAL A 119 5.96 3.10 -14.02
N LYS A 120 5.72 1.91 -14.58
CA LYS A 120 5.19 0.76 -13.83
C LYS A 120 6.29 0.17 -12.95
N LEU A 121 5.96 -0.07 -11.68
CA LEU A 121 6.87 -0.59 -10.67
C LEU A 121 6.30 -1.84 -9.99
N GLN A 122 7.18 -2.56 -9.31
CA GLN A 122 6.83 -3.63 -8.40
C GLN A 122 7.14 -3.23 -6.96
N TYR A 123 6.15 -3.37 -6.09
CA TYR A 123 6.30 -3.16 -4.65
C TYR A 123 6.33 -4.47 -3.89
N GLY A 124 7.22 -4.54 -2.90
CA GLY A 124 7.13 -5.51 -1.82
C GLY A 124 6.25 -4.94 -0.71
N LYS A 125 5.31 -5.73 -0.19
CA LYS A 125 4.50 -5.33 0.95
C LYS A 125 4.68 -6.35 2.07
N PRO A 126 5.64 -6.12 2.98
CA PRO A 126 5.69 -6.85 4.23
C PRO A 126 4.39 -6.62 5.00
N GLU A 127 3.66 -7.65 5.39
CA GLU A 127 2.39 -7.44 6.08
C GLU A 127 2.13 -8.50 7.14
N VAL A 128 1.07 -8.29 7.93
CA VAL A 128 0.55 -9.27 8.89
C VAL A 128 1.65 -9.76 9.85
N VAL A 129 2.39 -8.81 10.43
CA VAL A 129 3.50 -9.08 11.33
C VAL A 129 2.96 -9.50 12.70
N GLY A 130 3.27 -10.74 13.10
CA GLY A 130 2.80 -11.33 14.35
C GLY A 130 3.94 -11.84 15.22
N THR A 131 3.83 -11.67 16.54
CA THR A 131 4.71 -12.35 17.51
C THR A 131 3.92 -12.73 18.75
N HIS A 132 4.01 -14.00 19.13
CA HIS A 132 3.34 -14.56 20.29
C HIS A 132 3.81 -13.81 21.54
N PRO A 133 2.90 -13.41 22.47
CA PRO A 133 3.26 -12.59 23.63
C PRO A 133 4.47 -13.08 24.43
N ALA A 134 4.56 -14.39 24.69
CA ALA A 134 5.67 -14.99 25.43
C ALA A 134 7.05 -14.92 24.73
N PHE A 135 7.07 -14.61 23.43
CA PHE A 135 8.28 -14.54 22.60
C PHE A 135 8.62 -13.10 22.17
N ARG A 136 7.86 -12.09 22.63
CA ARG A 136 8.16 -10.68 22.40
C ARG A 136 9.46 -10.25 23.12
N ASN A 137 10.02 -9.12 22.69
CA ASN A 137 11.27 -8.55 23.22
C ASN A 137 12.53 -9.41 23.02
N ARG A 138 12.50 -10.38 22.10
CA ARG A 138 13.65 -11.24 21.74
C ARG A 138 14.29 -10.89 20.38
N GLY A 139 13.89 -9.78 19.76
CA GLY A 139 14.42 -9.34 18.46
C GLY A 139 13.94 -10.15 17.24
N LEU A 140 12.95 -11.04 17.39
CA LEU A 140 12.49 -11.93 16.31
C LEU A 140 12.03 -11.18 15.06
N VAL A 141 11.21 -10.13 15.20
CA VAL A 141 10.75 -9.33 14.05
C VAL A 141 11.92 -8.65 13.34
N ARG A 142 12.90 -8.13 14.09
CA ARG A 142 14.11 -7.52 13.51
C ARG A 142 14.87 -8.53 12.63
N ARG A 143 15.04 -9.75 13.12
CA ARG A 143 15.71 -10.84 12.40
C ARG A 143 14.93 -11.22 11.13
N LEU A 144 13.61 -11.41 11.24
CA LEU A 144 12.74 -11.71 10.09
C LEU A 144 12.85 -10.64 9.00
N PHE A 145 12.84 -9.36 9.36
CA PHE A 145 12.96 -8.28 8.38
C PHE A 145 14.36 -8.21 7.75
N LEU A 146 15.42 -8.20 8.56
CA LEU A 146 16.79 -7.98 8.06
C LEU A 146 17.40 -9.18 7.34
N GLU A 147 16.99 -10.41 7.68
CA GLU A 147 17.64 -11.63 7.19
C GLU A 147 16.79 -12.47 6.24
N MET A 148 15.48 -12.18 6.17
CA MET A 148 14.56 -12.89 5.27
C MET A 148 13.82 -11.93 4.35
N ILE A 149 13.02 -10.99 4.87
CA ILE A 149 12.13 -10.15 4.06
C ILE A 149 12.92 -9.18 3.17
N ASN A 150 13.83 -8.38 3.74
CA ASN A 150 14.60 -7.42 2.95
C ASN A 150 15.48 -8.13 1.91
N PRO A 151 16.25 -9.18 2.23
CA PRO A 151 16.98 -9.94 1.20
C PRO A 151 16.07 -10.54 0.12
N ALA A 152 14.88 -11.02 0.50
CA ALA A 152 13.93 -11.60 -0.46
C ALA A 152 13.36 -10.56 -1.43
N THR A 153 13.04 -9.35 -0.97
CA THR A 153 12.59 -8.26 -1.86
C THR A 153 13.71 -7.77 -2.75
N ASP A 154 14.92 -7.66 -2.20
CA ASP A 154 16.10 -7.20 -2.93
C ASP A 154 16.43 -8.20 -4.06
N ALA A 155 16.37 -9.51 -3.78
CA ALA A 155 16.55 -10.57 -4.77
C ALA A 155 15.40 -10.65 -5.80
N ARG A 156 14.17 -10.33 -5.40
CA ARG A 156 13.00 -10.28 -6.29
C ARG A 156 13.03 -9.07 -7.23
N GLY A 157 13.84 -8.06 -6.90
CA GLY A 157 13.92 -6.80 -7.65
C GLY A 157 12.83 -5.78 -7.27
N ASP A 158 12.22 -5.92 -6.09
CA ASP A 158 11.28 -4.92 -5.61
C ASP A 158 12.05 -3.64 -5.25
N LEU A 159 11.63 -2.51 -5.83
CA LEU A 159 12.35 -1.24 -5.68
C LEU A 159 11.87 -0.43 -4.47
N ILE A 160 10.60 -0.64 -4.09
CA ILE A 160 9.98 -0.04 -2.92
C ILE A 160 9.37 -1.16 -2.08
N GLN A 161 9.59 -1.09 -0.77
CA GLN A 161 8.76 -1.78 0.20
C GLN A 161 7.84 -0.79 0.90
N VAL A 162 6.56 -1.12 1.07
CA VAL A 162 5.56 -0.21 1.66
C VAL A 162 4.51 -0.98 2.44
N PHE A 163 4.26 -0.59 3.71
CA PHE A 163 3.28 -1.27 4.54
C PHE A 163 2.82 -0.43 5.76
N PRO A 164 1.62 -0.72 6.31
CA PRO A 164 1.16 -0.16 7.58
C PRO A 164 2.00 -0.68 8.75
N GLY A 165 2.19 0.11 9.81
CA GLY A 165 3.01 -0.35 10.92
C GLY A 165 2.71 0.30 12.27
N ILE A 166 3.44 -0.18 13.28
CA ILE A 166 3.48 0.35 14.62
C ILE A 166 4.36 1.59 14.58
N ASP A 167 3.88 2.69 15.16
CA ASP A 167 4.59 3.95 15.21
C ASP A 167 6.00 3.77 15.80
N TYR A 168 6.97 4.42 15.17
CA TYR A 168 8.41 4.37 15.41
C TYR A 168 9.13 3.01 15.22
N PHE A 169 8.44 1.87 15.40
CA PHE A 169 9.07 0.54 15.50
C PHE A 169 9.92 0.16 14.27
N TYR A 170 9.39 0.34 13.07
CA TYR A 170 10.04 -0.15 11.83
C TYR A 170 11.22 0.72 11.35
N ARG A 171 11.44 1.90 11.95
CA ARG A 171 12.65 2.71 11.71
C ARG A 171 13.93 1.95 12.06
N GLN A 172 13.83 1.00 12.99
CA GLN A 172 14.92 0.10 13.36
C GLN A 172 15.37 -0.82 12.21
N PHE A 173 14.53 -1.01 11.18
CA PHE A 173 14.75 -1.92 10.05
C PHE A 173 14.87 -1.18 8.71
N GLN A 174 15.29 0.10 8.75
CA GLN A 174 15.52 0.98 7.58
C GLN A 174 14.26 1.50 6.88
N TYR A 175 13.11 1.47 7.57
CA TYR A 175 11.89 2.06 7.03
C TYR A 175 11.69 3.50 7.52
N GLU A 176 11.31 4.37 6.61
CA GLU A 176 10.91 5.75 6.90
C GLU A 176 9.41 5.91 6.65
N CYS A 177 8.73 6.78 7.40
CA CYS A 177 7.32 7.12 7.12
C CYS A 177 7.27 8.10 5.95
N ALA A 178 7.26 7.57 4.74
CA ALA A 178 7.47 8.36 3.51
C ALA A 178 6.35 8.24 2.48
N ILE A 179 5.26 7.55 2.79
CA ILE A 179 4.09 7.47 1.92
C ILE A 179 2.87 7.77 2.77
N THR A 180 1.91 8.50 2.22
CA THR A 180 0.73 8.98 2.93
C THR A 180 -0.50 8.88 2.06
N ASN A 181 -1.53 8.20 2.57
CA ASN A 181 -2.89 8.40 2.08
C ASN A 181 -3.48 9.64 2.74
N GLU A 182 -4.15 10.46 1.94
CA GLU A 182 -4.81 11.68 2.41
C GLU A 182 -5.82 11.40 3.54
N PRO A 183 -6.09 12.40 4.40
CA PRO A 183 -7.16 12.31 5.38
C PRO A 183 -8.50 11.92 4.75
N THR A 184 -9.17 10.95 5.37
CA THR A 184 -10.48 10.47 4.90
C THR A 184 -11.60 11.44 5.31
N LEU A 185 -12.67 11.47 4.51
CA LEU A 185 -13.89 12.21 4.84
C LEU A 185 -14.95 11.22 5.34
N THR A 186 -15.61 11.51 6.46
CA THR A 186 -16.69 10.65 7.00
C THR A 186 -17.98 11.44 7.08
N MET A 187 -19.00 11.01 6.32
CA MET A 187 -20.36 11.52 6.43
C MET A 187 -21.12 10.67 7.45
N LYS A 188 -21.45 11.27 8.59
CA LYS A 188 -22.25 10.67 9.66
C LYS A 188 -23.73 11.00 9.49
N ASP A 189 -24.58 10.47 10.36
CA ASP A 189 -26.01 10.78 10.41
C ASP A 189 -26.68 10.67 9.04
N LEU A 190 -26.46 9.55 8.35
CA LEU A 190 -26.93 9.38 6.96
C LEU A 190 -28.43 9.59 6.81
N ASP A 191 -29.26 9.26 7.81
CA ASP A 191 -30.70 9.56 7.79
C ASP A 191 -31.03 11.07 7.65
N LYS A 192 -30.10 11.96 7.99
CA LYS A 192 -30.20 13.42 7.82
C LYS A 192 -29.44 13.93 6.59
N ASN A 193 -28.25 13.38 6.36
CA ASN A 193 -27.31 13.91 5.35
C ASN A 193 -27.50 13.33 3.94
N LEU A 194 -28.17 12.17 3.84
CA LEU A 194 -28.53 11.50 2.59
C LEU A 194 -30.03 11.73 2.30
N PRO A 195 -30.38 12.55 1.29
CA PRO A 195 -31.78 12.78 0.94
C PRO A 195 -32.49 11.49 0.52
N LYS A 196 -33.71 11.29 1.01
CA LYS A 196 -34.58 10.20 0.57
C LYS A 196 -34.99 10.40 -0.89
N LEU A 197 -35.17 9.30 -1.62
CA LEU A 197 -35.81 9.34 -2.93
C LEU A 197 -37.27 9.76 -2.76
N ALA A 198 -37.78 10.62 -3.64
CA ALA A 198 -39.18 11.03 -3.57
C ALA A 198 -40.11 9.85 -3.91
N GLU A 199 -41.31 9.86 -3.35
CA GLU A 199 -42.29 8.80 -3.58
C GLU A 199 -42.66 8.74 -5.08
N GLY A 200 -42.57 7.54 -5.66
CA GLY A 200 -42.86 7.30 -7.07
C GLY A 200 -41.69 7.59 -8.03
N GLU A 201 -40.56 8.14 -7.55
CA GLU A 201 -39.37 8.31 -8.38
C GLU A 201 -38.54 7.03 -8.47
N SER A 202 -37.73 6.92 -9.53
CA SER A 202 -36.74 5.86 -9.71
C SER A 202 -35.34 6.43 -9.54
N GLU A 203 -34.41 5.58 -9.10
CA GLU A 203 -33.02 5.99 -8.95
C GLU A 203 -32.41 6.43 -10.30
N PRO A 204 -31.73 7.60 -10.36
CA PRO A 204 -31.05 8.07 -11.57
C PRO A 204 -29.99 7.12 -12.14
N ILE A 205 -29.47 6.22 -11.32
CA ILE A 205 -28.50 5.19 -11.71
C ILE A 205 -28.87 3.86 -11.08
N GLN A 206 -28.58 2.75 -11.74
CA GLN A 206 -28.75 1.41 -11.18
C GLN A 206 -27.39 0.79 -10.83
N LEU A 207 -27.35 -0.04 -9.80
CA LEU A 207 -26.15 -0.82 -9.43
C LEU A 207 -26.36 -2.31 -9.77
N ARG A 208 -25.49 -2.87 -10.62
CA ARG A 208 -25.47 -4.31 -10.91
C ARG A 208 -24.23 -5.01 -10.41
N GLU A 209 -24.35 -6.32 -10.20
CA GLU A 209 -23.20 -7.18 -9.89
C GLU A 209 -22.25 -7.31 -11.07
N ILE A 210 -21.01 -7.65 -10.77
CA ILE A 210 -19.94 -7.84 -11.75
C ILE A 210 -19.96 -9.29 -12.23
N ASP A 211 -19.98 -9.47 -13.55
CA ASP A 211 -19.62 -10.70 -14.22
C ASP A 211 -18.14 -10.60 -14.59
N LEU A 212 -17.26 -11.16 -13.74
CA LEU A 212 -15.82 -10.94 -13.80
C LEU A 212 -15.23 -11.23 -15.19
N GLU A 213 -15.66 -12.30 -15.86
CA GLU A 213 -15.11 -12.67 -17.16
C GLU A 213 -15.52 -11.69 -18.28
N LYS A 214 -16.71 -11.10 -18.19
CA LYS A 214 -17.21 -10.13 -19.18
C LYS A 214 -16.74 -8.71 -18.88
N ASP A 215 -16.69 -8.35 -17.60
CA ASP A 215 -16.53 -6.98 -17.14
C ASP A 215 -15.06 -6.60 -16.89
N LEU A 216 -14.12 -7.56 -16.86
CA LEU A 216 -12.71 -7.29 -16.60
C LEU A 216 -12.11 -6.17 -17.46
N PRO A 217 -12.30 -6.13 -18.81
CA PRO A 217 -11.79 -5.01 -19.62
C PRO A 217 -12.36 -3.65 -19.19
N TYR A 218 -13.63 -3.61 -18.76
CA TYR A 218 -14.28 -2.39 -18.29
C TYR A 218 -13.76 -1.97 -16.92
N LEU A 219 -13.54 -2.92 -16.00
CA LEU A 219 -12.93 -2.68 -14.69
C LEU A 219 -11.54 -2.04 -14.84
N LEU A 220 -10.67 -2.63 -15.66
CA LEU A 220 -9.32 -2.10 -15.94
C LEU A 220 -9.36 -0.68 -16.51
N LYS A 221 -10.31 -0.39 -17.42
CA LYS A 221 -10.50 0.95 -17.99
C LYS A 221 -10.91 1.96 -16.91
N MET A 222 -11.87 1.61 -16.07
CA MET A 222 -12.43 2.51 -15.05
C MET A 222 -11.53 2.67 -13.83
N SER A 223 -10.52 1.82 -13.67
CA SER A 223 -9.62 1.81 -12.53
C SER A 223 -8.25 2.45 -12.79
N THR A 224 -8.10 3.14 -13.92
CA THR A 224 -6.88 3.93 -14.24
C THR A 224 -6.75 5.13 -13.29
N PRO A 225 -5.53 5.63 -13.02
CA PRO A 225 -5.34 6.83 -12.18
C PRO A 225 -6.18 8.01 -12.64
N GLU A 226 -6.30 8.23 -13.96
CA GLU A 226 -7.12 9.31 -14.52
C GLU A 226 -8.60 9.14 -14.18
N LYS A 227 -9.18 7.96 -14.46
CA LYS A 227 -10.59 7.68 -14.16
C LYS A 227 -10.91 7.63 -12.67
N ALA A 228 -9.90 7.40 -11.82
CA ALA A 228 -10.03 7.44 -10.37
C ALA A 228 -9.75 8.83 -9.76
N HIS A 229 -9.55 9.87 -10.58
CA HIS A 229 -9.16 11.23 -10.17
C HIS A 229 -7.89 11.31 -9.31
N ARG A 230 -6.89 10.49 -9.66
CA ARG A 230 -5.57 10.42 -8.98
C ARG A 230 -4.47 11.10 -9.79
N ASN A 231 -4.81 12.08 -10.62
CA ASN A 231 -3.88 12.76 -11.54
C ASN A 231 -2.71 13.50 -10.86
N LYS A 232 -2.82 13.76 -9.55
CA LYS A 232 -1.75 14.37 -8.74
C LYS A 232 -1.03 13.37 -7.83
N SER A 233 -1.37 12.09 -7.95
CA SER A 233 -0.68 11.01 -7.28
C SER A 233 0.35 10.45 -8.23
N ASP A 234 1.63 10.76 -8.02
CA ASP A 234 2.73 10.20 -8.81
C ASP A 234 3.18 8.85 -8.27
N LEU A 235 2.63 8.36 -7.16
CA LEU A 235 3.01 7.07 -6.60
C LEU A 235 1.79 6.34 -6.05
N GLY A 236 1.56 5.12 -6.53
CA GLY A 236 0.45 4.33 -6.01
C GLY A 236 0.32 2.92 -6.56
N ASN A 237 -0.75 2.25 -6.16
CA ASN A 237 -1.09 0.90 -6.61
C ASN A 237 -1.75 0.90 -8.00
N VAL A 238 -1.52 -0.17 -8.76
CA VAL A 238 -2.27 -0.47 -9.99
C VAL A 238 -3.37 -1.47 -9.67
N TYR A 239 -4.55 -1.26 -10.28
CA TYR A 239 -5.65 -2.20 -10.27
C TYR A 239 -5.62 -3.01 -11.58
N ASP A 240 -4.81 -4.06 -11.61
CA ASP A 240 -4.62 -4.93 -12.78
C ASP A 240 -5.57 -6.14 -12.79
N GLU A 241 -5.32 -7.09 -13.69
CA GLU A 241 -6.17 -8.28 -13.82
C GLU A 241 -6.12 -9.16 -12.57
N ASP A 242 -4.92 -9.41 -12.04
CA ASP A 242 -4.73 -10.19 -10.83
C ASP A 242 -5.43 -9.49 -9.64
N TYR A 243 -5.39 -8.15 -9.58
CA TYR A 243 -6.19 -7.37 -8.63
C TYR A 243 -7.67 -7.72 -8.69
N TRP A 244 -8.29 -7.60 -9.87
CA TRP A 244 -9.73 -7.75 -10.01
C TRP A 244 -10.18 -9.21 -9.85
N ARG A 245 -9.38 -10.17 -10.35
CA ARG A 245 -9.68 -11.59 -10.20
C ARG A 245 -9.66 -12.03 -8.74
N PHE A 246 -8.73 -11.48 -7.96
CA PHE A 246 -8.67 -11.77 -6.54
C PHE A 246 -9.77 -11.06 -5.74
N THR A 247 -9.95 -9.75 -5.98
CA THR A 247 -10.87 -8.92 -5.20
C THR A 247 -12.33 -9.03 -5.61
N VAL A 248 -12.65 -9.71 -6.71
CA VAL A 248 -14.04 -10.01 -7.11
C VAL A 248 -14.29 -11.52 -7.17
N GLY A 249 -13.31 -12.30 -7.65
CA GLY A 249 -13.43 -13.75 -7.81
C GLY A 249 -13.08 -14.52 -6.54
N THR A 250 -11.80 -14.53 -6.15
CA THR A 250 -11.31 -15.48 -5.12
C THR A 250 -11.79 -15.16 -3.70
N VAL A 251 -11.74 -13.90 -3.28
CA VAL A 251 -12.06 -13.56 -1.88
C VAL A 251 -13.56 -13.33 -1.65
N TYR A 252 -14.29 -12.90 -2.69
CA TYR A 252 -15.62 -12.32 -2.53
C TYR A 252 -16.74 -13.00 -3.32
N GLN A 253 -16.50 -14.18 -3.89
CA GLN A 253 -17.59 -15.00 -4.44
C GLN A 253 -18.49 -15.57 -3.33
N PRO A 254 -19.82 -15.59 -3.51
CA PRO A 254 -20.73 -16.30 -2.61
C PRO A 254 -20.32 -17.78 -2.47
N GLY A 255 -19.96 -18.21 -1.26
CA GLY A 255 -19.49 -19.57 -0.96
C GLY A 255 -17.96 -19.74 -0.89
N ALA A 256 -17.18 -18.68 -1.15
CA ALA A 256 -15.73 -18.68 -0.92
C ALA A 256 -15.41 -18.82 0.59
N HIS A 257 -14.39 -19.61 0.89
CA HIS A 257 -14.23 -20.43 2.11
C HIS A 257 -13.89 -19.72 3.43
N LEU A 258 -14.05 -18.40 3.56
CA LEU A 258 -13.53 -17.68 4.74
C LEU A 258 -14.66 -16.95 5.47
N MET A 259 -15.02 -17.53 6.62
CA MET A 259 -16.11 -17.06 7.49
C MET A 259 -15.91 -15.61 7.99
N HIS A 260 -14.67 -15.10 8.00
CA HIS A 260 -14.30 -13.86 8.70
C HIS A 260 -13.50 -12.85 7.83
N ASP A 261 -13.91 -12.64 6.57
CA ASP A 261 -13.33 -11.59 5.71
C ASP A 261 -14.22 -10.36 5.59
N PHE A 262 -13.62 -9.15 5.65
CA PHE A 262 -14.33 -7.89 5.40
C PHE A 262 -14.83 -7.85 3.97
N LEU A 263 -16.15 -7.83 3.76
CA LEU A 263 -16.76 -7.87 2.45
C LEU A 263 -16.40 -6.62 1.62
N ARG A 264 -15.63 -6.80 0.55
CA ARG A 264 -15.34 -5.78 -0.45
C ARG A 264 -16.33 -5.96 -1.60
N ILE A 265 -17.04 -4.89 -1.91
CA ILE A 265 -18.20 -4.96 -2.78
C ILE A 265 -17.99 -3.99 -3.92
N SER A 266 -18.00 -4.58 -5.10
CA SER A 266 -17.78 -3.89 -6.35
C SER A 266 -19.09 -3.97 -7.15
N ARG A 267 -19.52 -2.84 -7.70
CA ARG A 267 -20.74 -2.71 -8.51
C ARG A 267 -20.45 -1.90 -9.76
N ILE A 268 -21.10 -2.28 -10.85
CA ILE A 268 -21.15 -1.46 -12.07
C ILE A 268 -22.36 -0.54 -11.98
N LEU A 269 -22.14 0.73 -12.31
CA LEU A 269 -23.17 1.74 -12.42
C LEU A 269 -23.75 1.67 -13.84
N VAL A 270 -25.06 1.56 -13.93
CA VAL A 270 -25.81 1.42 -15.19
C VAL A 270 -26.76 2.58 -15.36
N ASP A 271 -26.71 3.23 -16.51
CA ASP A 271 -27.65 4.26 -16.91
C ASP A 271 -28.99 3.62 -17.28
N PRO A 272 -30.08 3.87 -16.53
CA PRO A 272 -31.36 3.21 -16.79
C PRO A 272 -31.99 3.61 -18.12
N ARG A 273 -31.58 4.75 -18.72
CA ARG A 273 -32.15 5.28 -19.97
C ARG A 273 -31.88 4.37 -21.17
N ASP A 274 -30.69 3.78 -21.22
CA ASP A 274 -30.22 2.97 -22.35
C ASP A 274 -29.50 1.68 -21.91
N GLN A 275 -29.47 1.38 -20.60
CA GLN A 275 -28.81 0.22 -20.00
C GLN A 275 -27.29 0.18 -20.22
N THR A 276 -26.66 1.34 -20.45
CA THR A 276 -25.20 1.42 -20.64
C THR A 276 -24.47 1.40 -19.30
N ASP A 277 -23.38 0.65 -19.22
CA ASP A 277 -22.44 0.74 -18.10
C ASP A 277 -21.68 2.07 -18.14
N VAL A 278 -21.76 2.83 -17.05
CA VAL A 278 -21.26 4.22 -16.96
C VAL A 278 -20.37 4.45 -15.75
N GLY A 279 -20.09 3.43 -14.94
CA GLY A 279 -19.11 3.56 -13.87
C GLY A 279 -18.86 2.31 -13.06
N VAL A 280 -17.94 2.42 -12.11
CA VAL A 280 -17.61 1.38 -11.13
C VAL A 280 -17.51 2.02 -9.75
N VAL A 281 -18.11 1.39 -8.76
CA VAL A 281 -17.96 1.76 -7.35
C VAL A 281 -17.46 0.56 -6.53
N VAL A 282 -16.54 0.81 -5.61
CA VAL A 282 -15.99 -0.18 -4.68
C VAL A 282 -16.11 0.34 -3.27
N ILE A 283 -16.82 -0.41 -2.43
CA ILE A 283 -17.00 -0.15 -1.02
C ILE A 283 -16.48 -1.33 -0.20
N MET A 284 -15.76 -1.03 0.88
CA MET A 284 -15.30 -2.01 1.85
C MET A 284 -16.21 -1.99 3.07
N ASN A 285 -16.72 -3.15 3.48
CA ASN A 285 -17.49 -3.31 4.71
C ASN A 285 -16.55 -3.39 5.91
N SER A 286 -16.16 -2.24 6.43
CA SER A 286 -15.45 -2.08 7.72
C SER A 286 -16.42 -1.51 8.78
N PRO A 287 -16.05 -1.40 10.08
CA PRO A 287 -16.92 -0.81 11.10
C PRO A 287 -17.58 0.53 10.70
N THR A 288 -16.88 1.33 9.89
CA THR A 288 -17.50 2.35 9.03
C THR A 288 -17.24 1.98 7.57
N PRO A 289 -18.26 1.70 6.75
CA PRO A 289 -18.10 1.36 5.34
C PRO A 289 -17.31 2.43 4.60
N THR A 290 -16.34 2.01 3.78
CA THR A 290 -15.39 2.93 3.14
C THR A 290 -15.39 2.78 1.64
N LEU A 291 -15.72 3.85 0.92
CA LEU A 291 -15.60 3.95 -0.54
C LEU A 291 -14.13 4.15 -0.92
N ASN A 292 -13.61 3.21 -1.72
CA ASN A 292 -12.20 3.17 -2.15
C ASN A 292 -12.02 3.45 -3.65
N LEU A 293 -13.07 3.27 -4.45
CA LEU A 293 -13.12 3.62 -5.87
C LEU A 293 -14.53 4.09 -6.22
N PHE A 294 -14.65 5.21 -6.92
CA PHE A 294 -15.90 5.64 -7.54
C PHE A 294 -15.56 6.40 -8.82
N SER A 295 -15.57 5.67 -9.92
CA SER A 295 -15.17 6.17 -11.24
C SER A 295 -16.35 6.12 -12.20
N ILE A 296 -16.55 7.18 -12.97
CA ILE A 296 -17.66 7.28 -13.93
C ILE A 296 -17.21 7.75 -15.32
N ASP A 297 -18.05 7.51 -16.31
CA ASP A 297 -17.96 8.17 -17.60
C ASP A 297 -18.56 9.57 -17.51
N GLU A 298 -17.71 10.54 -17.19
CA GLU A 298 -18.08 11.95 -17.05
C GLU A 298 -18.62 12.60 -18.33
N THR A 299 -18.47 11.94 -19.49
CA THR A 299 -19.07 12.42 -20.75
C THR A 299 -20.58 12.16 -20.81
N ARG A 300 -21.10 11.27 -19.96
CA ARG A 300 -22.51 10.85 -19.92
C ARG A 300 -23.23 11.24 -18.64
N ILE A 301 -22.54 11.15 -17.51
CA ILE A 301 -23.10 11.36 -16.16
C ILE A 301 -22.16 12.18 -15.29
N HIS A 302 -22.69 12.87 -14.28
CA HIS A 302 -21.90 13.69 -13.38
C HIS A 302 -22.10 13.28 -11.93
N TYR A 303 -21.01 13.29 -11.13
CA TYR A 303 -21.02 12.89 -9.72
C TYR A 303 -22.13 13.56 -8.90
N ARG A 304 -22.37 14.86 -9.13
CA ARG A 304 -23.43 15.62 -8.46
C ARG A 304 -24.81 14.98 -8.59
N ASN A 305 -25.11 14.37 -9.73
CA ASN A 305 -26.45 13.86 -10.05
C ASN A 305 -26.67 12.45 -9.52
N ILE A 306 -25.59 11.69 -9.30
CA ILE A 306 -25.66 10.26 -8.99
C ILE A 306 -25.18 9.92 -7.58
N LEU A 307 -24.45 10.82 -6.90
CA LEU A 307 -23.83 10.52 -5.60
C LEU A 307 -24.87 10.02 -4.59
N ASP A 308 -25.95 10.77 -4.40
CA ASP A 308 -27.01 10.39 -3.46
C ASP A 308 -27.70 9.09 -3.90
N SER A 309 -27.87 8.88 -5.20
CA SER A 309 -28.48 7.66 -5.77
C SER A 309 -27.66 6.41 -5.48
N VAL A 310 -26.34 6.48 -5.69
CA VAL A 310 -25.41 5.39 -5.39
C VAL A 310 -25.35 5.15 -3.88
N LEU A 311 -25.25 6.20 -3.07
CA LEU A 311 -25.22 6.07 -1.61
C LEU A 311 -26.51 5.47 -1.05
N ARG A 312 -27.69 5.85 -1.57
CA ARG A 312 -28.97 5.26 -1.16
C ARG A 312 -29.01 3.76 -1.42
N GLN A 313 -28.69 3.32 -2.63
CA GLN A 313 -28.67 1.90 -2.97
C GLN A 313 -27.65 1.12 -2.12
N LEU A 314 -26.46 1.70 -1.88
CA LEU A 314 -25.45 1.09 -1.02
C LEU A 314 -25.91 0.99 0.44
N VAL A 315 -26.53 2.04 1.00
CA VAL A 315 -26.89 2.11 2.43
C VAL A 315 -28.20 1.39 2.74
N TYR A 316 -29.19 1.47 1.85
CA TYR A 316 -30.54 0.99 2.10
C TYR A 316 -30.82 -0.39 1.50
N ASP A 317 -30.21 -0.75 0.37
CA ASP A 317 -30.51 -2.02 -0.30
C ASP A 317 -29.41 -3.06 -0.12
N ILE A 318 -28.15 -2.65 -0.28
CA ILE A 318 -27.01 -3.55 -0.27
C ILE A 318 -26.47 -3.71 1.16
N GLY A 319 -26.23 -2.60 1.87
CA GLY A 319 -25.76 -2.51 3.26
C GLY A 319 -26.37 -3.56 4.20
N PRO A 320 -27.69 -3.57 4.39
CA PRO A 320 -28.36 -4.50 5.30
C PRO A 320 -28.17 -5.97 4.92
N LYS A 321 -28.10 -6.30 3.62
CA LYS A 321 -27.87 -7.67 3.14
C LYS A 321 -26.46 -8.15 3.47
N ILE A 322 -25.48 -7.25 3.37
CA ILE A 322 -24.08 -7.53 3.72
C ILE A 322 -23.97 -7.82 5.20
N ASP A 323 -24.48 -6.90 6.04
CA ASP A 323 -24.41 -7.04 7.49
C ASP A 323 -25.13 -8.34 7.91
N ALA A 324 -26.32 -8.63 7.38
CA ALA A 324 -27.01 -9.89 7.65
C ALA A 324 -26.21 -11.14 7.25
N ALA A 325 -25.55 -11.12 6.09
CA ALA A 325 -24.72 -12.24 5.62
C ALA A 325 -23.45 -12.43 6.47
N GLU A 326 -22.85 -11.35 6.96
CA GLU A 326 -21.70 -11.37 7.87
C GLU A 326 -22.12 -11.90 9.26
N TYR A 327 -23.23 -11.39 9.80
CA TYR A 327 -23.79 -11.84 11.09
C TYR A 327 -24.16 -13.32 11.10
N ALA A 328 -24.72 -13.84 10.00
CA ALA A 328 -25.06 -15.26 9.88
C ALA A 328 -23.85 -16.19 10.00
N ARG A 329 -22.62 -15.68 9.80
CA ARG A 329 -21.36 -16.43 9.95
C ARG A 329 -20.83 -16.45 11.40
N GLU A 330 -21.49 -15.75 12.33
CA GLU A 330 -21.06 -15.63 13.73
C GLU A 330 -22.11 -16.16 14.73
N PRO A 331 -22.32 -17.49 14.82
CA PRO A 331 -23.38 -18.07 15.65
C PRO A 331 -23.18 -17.86 17.16
N ASP A 332 -21.94 -17.59 17.59
CA ASP A 332 -21.52 -17.50 18.99
C ASP A 332 -21.74 -16.11 19.63
N GLN A 333 -22.08 -15.06 18.87
CA GLN A 333 -22.34 -13.74 19.48
C GLN A 333 -23.63 -13.78 20.33
N PRO A 334 -23.70 -13.13 21.51
CA PRO A 334 -24.92 -13.02 22.30
C PRO A 334 -26.09 -12.50 21.45
N GLU A 335 -27.30 -13.07 21.59
CA GLU A 335 -28.49 -12.69 20.80
C GLU A 335 -28.82 -11.18 20.89
N GLU A 336 -28.49 -10.53 22.02
CA GLU A 336 -28.65 -9.09 22.20
C GLU A 336 -27.67 -8.27 21.34
N GLN A 337 -26.45 -8.74 21.10
CA GLN A 337 -25.51 -8.11 20.17
C GLN A 337 -25.88 -8.38 18.69
N ARG A 338 -26.63 -9.46 18.42
CA ARG A 338 -27.19 -9.76 17.09
C ARG A 338 -28.34 -8.82 16.69
N LYS A 339 -29.06 -8.25 17.66
CA LYS A 339 -30.16 -7.31 17.42
C LYS A 339 -29.64 -5.88 17.35
N ARG A 340 -29.10 -5.46 16.20
CA ARG A 340 -29.02 -4.02 15.91
C ARG A 340 -30.44 -3.48 15.81
N GLU A 341 -30.73 -2.40 16.55
CA GLU A 341 -32.02 -1.68 16.44
C GLU A 341 -32.29 -1.21 15.00
N ASP A 342 -31.23 -0.94 14.24
CA ASP A 342 -31.27 -0.60 12.82
C ASP A 342 -30.06 -1.21 12.09
N PRO A 343 -30.27 -2.11 11.10
CA PRO A 343 -29.18 -2.74 10.35
C PRO A 343 -28.51 -1.79 9.34
N ARG A 344 -29.05 -0.59 9.13
CA ARG A 344 -28.52 0.36 8.15
C ARG A 344 -27.23 1.00 8.64
N TRP A 345 -26.31 1.22 7.71
CA TRP A 345 -25.10 1.99 7.99
C TRP A 345 -25.46 3.42 8.42
N LYS A 346 -24.85 3.89 9.51
CA LYS A 346 -25.08 5.23 10.05
C LYS A 346 -24.06 6.26 9.57
N ALA A 347 -22.96 5.81 8.99
CA ALA A 347 -21.93 6.64 8.41
C ALA A 347 -21.29 5.94 7.21
N VAL A 348 -20.78 6.74 6.27
CA VAL A 348 -19.94 6.28 5.15
C VAL A 348 -18.67 7.12 5.12
N ARG A 349 -17.55 6.45 4.88
CA ARG A 349 -16.23 7.07 4.69
C ARG A 349 -15.86 7.11 3.22
N PHE A 350 -15.22 8.19 2.81
CA PHE A 350 -14.66 8.41 1.48
C PHE A 350 -13.13 8.44 1.59
N CYS A 351 -12.47 7.49 0.92
CA CYS A 351 -11.02 7.41 0.81
C CYS A 351 -10.60 7.89 -0.59
N PHE A 352 -10.75 9.19 -0.82
CA PHE A 352 -10.47 9.84 -2.09
C PHE A 352 -9.56 11.05 -1.89
N ASP A 353 -8.80 11.39 -2.93
CA ASP A 353 -7.99 12.60 -2.97
C ASP A 353 -8.89 13.84 -2.82
N GLU A 354 -8.32 14.95 -2.33
CA GLU A 354 -9.06 16.20 -2.11
C GLU A 354 -9.63 16.79 -3.41
N ASP A 355 -8.98 16.54 -4.55
CA ASP A 355 -9.45 16.99 -5.86
C ASP A 355 -10.53 16.08 -6.46
N HIS A 356 -10.81 14.92 -5.86
CA HIS A 356 -11.87 14.05 -6.35
C HIS A 356 -13.23 14.78 -6.24
N PRO A 357 -14.10 14.78 -7.27
CA PRO A 357 -15.35 15.54 -7.25
C PRO A 357 -16.24 15.25 -6.03
N ILE A 358 -16.32 13.98 -5.62
CA ILE A 358 -17.03 13.57 -4.40
C ILE A 358 -16.45 14.24 -3.15
N SER A 359 -15.12 14.30 -2.99
CA SER A 359 -14.49 14.95 -1.83
C SER A 359 -14.93 16.41 -1.72
N GLN A 360 -15.10 17.10 -2.85
CA GLN A 360 -15.60 18.47 -2.92
C GLN A 360 -17.11 18.57 -2.63
N LEU A 361 -17.91 17.65 -3.16
CA LEU A 361 -19.38 17.63 -2.98
C LEU A 361 -19.81 17.38 -1.53
N VAL A 362 -18.99 16.69 -0.72
CA VAL A 362 -19.36 16.29 0.64
C VAL A 362 -18.73 17.13 1.75
N GLN A 363 -17.92 18.15 1.44
CA GLN A 363 -17.12 18.89 2.44
C GLN A 363 -17.96 19.46 3.61
N GLN A 364 -19.18 19.93 3.35
CA GLN A 364 -20.06 20.48 4.40
C GLN A 364 -20.80 19.40 5.20
N LYS A 365 -20.96 18.20 4.63
CA LYS A 365 -21.70 17.07 5.24
C LYS A 365 -20.79 16.06 5.93
N ALA A 366 -19.50 16.09 5.63
CA ALA A 366 -18.52 15.13 6.11
C ALA A 366 -17.47 15.78 7.01
N THR A 367 -17.02 15.04 8.01
CA THR A 367 -15.90 15.45 8.87
C THR A 367 -14.61 14.85 8.33
N ARG A 368 -13.56 15.68 8.22
CA ARG A 368 -12.23 15.23 7.82
C ARG A 368 -11.50 14.61 9.01
N SER A 369 -10.80 13.49 8.80
CA SER A 369 -9.89 12.96 9.83
C SER A 369 -8.75 13.95 10.09
N PRO A 370 -8.21 14.02 11.32
CA PRO A 370 -7.18 15.00 11.67
C PRO A 370 -5.87 14.77 10.91
N ARG A 371 -5.59 13.52 10.50
CA ARG A 371 -4.39 13.13 9.76
C ARG A 371 -4.73 12.06 8.73
N GLY A 372 -3.88 12.01 7.70
CA GLY A 372 -3.81 10.91 6.75
C GLY A 372 -3.11 9.70 7.37
N TYR A 373 -3.20 8.56 6.71
CA TYR A 373 -2.53 7.33 7.14
C TYR A 373 -1.13 7.25 6.53
N LYS A 374 -0.10 7.10 7.36
CA LYS A 374 1.31 7.04 6.95
C LYS A 374 1.77 5.58 6.84
N PHE A 375 2.52 5.28 5.79
CA PHE A 375 3.10 3.97 5.55
C PHE A 375 4.61 4.00 5.75
N TYR A 376 5.12 2.91 6.33
CA TYR A 376 6.54 2.64 6.38
C TYR A 376 7.05 2.24 5.02
N THR A 377 8.10 2.91 4.58
CA THR A 377 8.65 2.82 3.23
C THR A 377 10.14 2.58 3.30
N ARG A 378 10.63 1.59 2.56
CA ARG A 378 12.06 1.37 2.32
C ARG A 378 12.33 1.39 0.82
N ILE A 379 13.31 2.17 0.41
CA ILE A 379 13.90 2.09 -0.93
C ILE A 379 15.03 1.07 -0.85
N THR A 380 14.88 -0.02 -1.60
CA THR A 380 15.84 -1.13 -1.59
C THR A 380 17.25 -0.67 -1.97
N SER A 381 17.34 0.12 -3.04
CA SER A 381 18.59 0.70 -3.53
C SER A 381 18.25 2.00 -4.25
N TYR A 382 18.78 3.12 -3.77
CA TYR A 382 18.56 4.42 -4.41
C TYR A 382 19.06 4.45 -5.86
N PRO A 383 20.28 3.98 -6.19
CA PRO A 383 20.71 3.91 -7.58
C PRO A 383 19.80 3.05 -8.46
N ALA A 384 19.43 1.84 -8.01
CA ALA A 384 18.57 0.95 -8.80
C ALA A 384 17.17 1.56 -9.01
N PHE A 385 16.62 2.19 -7.97
CA PHE A 385 15.35 2.90 -8.05
C PHE A 385 15.42 4.03 -9.09
N LEU A 386 16.42 4.92 -8.99
CA LEU A 386 16.56 6.07 -9.88
C LEU A 386 16.81 5.66 -11.33
N LYS A 387 17.57 4.58 -11.55
CA LYS A 387 17.72 3.99 -12.88
C LYS A 387 16.38 3.51 -13.45
N ALA A 388 15.55 2.87 -12.64
CA ALA A 388 14.26 2.37 -13.07
C ALA A 388 13.26 3.50 -13.37
N VAL A 389 13.26 4.56 -12.56
CA VAL A 389 12.35 5.71 -12.73
C VAL A 389 12.91 6.83 -13.63
N ALA A 390 14.10 6.65 -14.20
CA ALA A 390 14.73 7.63 -15.07
C ALA A 390 13.80 8.18 -16.16
N PRO A 391 12.94 7.38 -16.85
CA PRO A 391 12.02 7.92 -17.85
C PRO A 391 11.06 9.00 -17.33
N GLU A 392 10.64 8.91 -16.06
CA GLU A 392 9.81 9.92 -15.40
C GLU A 392 10.65 11.15 -15.02
N LEU A 393 11.83 10.94 -14.44
CA LEU A 393 12.72 12.03 -14.03
C LEU A 393 13.19 12.88 -15.22
N GLU A 394 13.54 12.24 -16.34
CA GLU A 394 13.91 12.90 -17.60
C GLU A 394 12.76 13.68 -18.21
N ASP A 395 11.52 13.20 -18.03
CA ASP A 395 10.32 13.90 -18.51
C ASP A 395 10.07 15.18 -17.71
N ARG A 396 10.21 15.10 -16.38
CA ARG A 396 10.16 16.26 -15.48
C ARG A 396 11.24 17.27 -15.85
N LEU A 397 12.47 16.83 -16.10
CA LEU A 397 13.57 17.69 -16.56
C LEU A 397 13.23 18.38 -17.89
N ALA A 398 12.76 17.63 -18.88
CA ALA A 398 12.44 18.17 -20.21
C ALA A 398 11.33 19.24 -20.19
N ARG A 399 10.42 19.18 -19.20
CA ARG A 399 9.34 20.16 -19.01
C ARG A 399 9.70 21.31 -18.06
N SER A 400 10.95 21.41 -17.63
CA SER A 400 11.40 22.37 -16.61
C SER A 400 12.32 23.48 -17.17
N ALA A 401 12.67 24.43 -16.31
CA ALA A 401 13.67 25.46 -16.62
C ALA A 401 15.11 24.90 -16.79
N LEU A 402 15.36 23.65 -16.37
CA LEU A 402 16.64 22.95 -16.53
C LEU A 402 16.64 21.94 -17.69
N ALA A 403 15.72 22.10 -18.65
CA ALA A 403 15.68 21.26 -19.84
C ALA A 403 17.04 21.26 -20.56
N GLY A 404 17.59 20.07 -20.82
CA GLY A 404 18.88 19.91 -21.49
C GLY A 404 20.12 20.11 -20.60
N ILE A 405 19.97 20.20 -19.26
CA ILE A 405 21.11 20.31 -18.34
C ILE A 405 22.11 19.15 -18.49
N SER A 406 23.40 19.45 -18.36
CA SER A 406 24.45 18.45 -18.20
C SER A 406 25.21 18.73 -16.91
N THR A 407 25.08 17.83 -15.93
CA THR A 407 25.60 18.01 -14.57
C THR A 407 25.70 16.67 -13.84
N THR A 408 26.49 16.64 -12.77
CA THR A 408 26.48 15.55 -11.80
C THR A 408 25.82 16.01 -10.51
N LEU A 409 24.70 15.38 -10.14
CA LEU A 409 24.06 15.57 -8.84
C LEU A 409 24.63 14.55 -7.84
N ARG A 410 25.20 15.03 -6.73
CA ARG A 410 25.67 14.21 -5.62
C ARG A 410 24.87 14.47 -4.36
N ILE A 411 24.44 13.39 -3.73
CA ILE A 411 23.64 13.42 -2.52
C ILE A 411 24.39 12.72 -1.39
N ASN A 412 24.50 13.37 -0.25
CA ASN A 412 25.19 12.86 0.94
C ASN A 412 24.21 12.68 2.11
N TRP A 413 24.28 11.54 2.79
CA TRP A 413 23.52 11.28 4.03
C TRP A 413 24.42 11.07 5.26
N TYR A 414 25.64 11.60 5.22
CA TYR A 414 26.64 11.72 6.30
C TYR A 414 27.25 10.41 6.80
N ARG A 415 26.48 9.33 6.81
CA ARG A 415 26.93 8.01 7.25
C ARG A 415 26.22 6.93 6.47
N ARG A 416 26.92 5.82 6.25
CA ARG A 416 26.29 4.59 5.76
C ARG A 416 25.38 4.04 6.86
N LEU A 417 24.11 3.82 6.54
CA LEU A 417 23.19 3.12 7.43
C LEU A 417 23.25 1.61 7.18
N PRO A 418 22.91 0.77 8.18
CA PRO A 418 22.73 -0.67 7.95
C PRO A 418 21.85 -0.93 6.72
N GLY A 419 22.22 -1.90 5.88
CA GLY A 419 21.51 -2.26 4.65
C GLY A 419 21.62 -1.29 3.47
N MET A 420 22.22 -0.12 3.64
CA MET A 420 22.66 0.71 2.51
C MET A 420 24.03 0.25 2.02
N THR A 421 24.28 0.37 0.73
CA THR A 421 25.57 0.07 0.11
C THR A 421 26.57 1.22 0.29
N SER A 422 26.09 2.46 0.40
CA SER A 422 26.93 3.67 0.50
C SER A 422 26.41 4.76 1.44
N SER A 423 27.25 5.78 1.71
CA SER A 423 26.92 7.02 2.45
C SER A 423 26.44 8.18 1.56
N GLY A 424 26.26 7.92 0.27
CA GLY A 424 25.74 8.88 -0.70
C GLY A 424 25.38 8.23 -2.04
N LEU A 425 24.88 9.07 -2.94
CA LEU A 425 24.42 8.73 -4.29
C LEU A 425 24.99 9.75 -5.29
N GLU A 426 25.33 9.27 -6.48
CA GLU A 426 25.67 10.09 -7.63
C GLU A 426 24.68 9.81 -8.76
N MET A 427 24.24 10.88 -9.44
CA MET A 427 23.45 10.85 -10.67
C MET A 427 24.12 11.74 -11.70
N VAL A 428 24.55 11.15 -12.82
CA VAL A 428 25.14 11.87 -13.95
C VAL A 428 24.07 12.13 -14.99
N ILE A 429 23.89 13.40 -15.36
CA ILE A 429 22.90 13.86 -16.33
C ILE A 429 23.64 14.50 -17.50
N GLU A 430 23.31 14.11 -18.73
CA GLU A 430 23.83 14.72 -19.96
C GLU A 430 22.68 15.07 -20.89
N ASN A 431 22.60 16.32 -21.32
CA ASN A 431 21.53 16.85 -22.17
C ASN A 431 20.11 16.50 -21.67
N GLY A 432 19.89 16.55 -20.35
CA GLY A 432 18.63 16.21 -19.70
C GLY A 432 18.34 14.70 -19.59
N LYS A 433 19.32 13.85 -19.88
CA LYS A 433 19.21 12.37 -19.79
C LYS A 433 20.05 11.81 -18.67
N ILE A 434 19.51 10.87 -17.91
CA ILE A 434 20.23 10.23 -16.80
C ILE A 434 21.11 9.13 -17.39
N ILE A 435 22.41 9.37 -17.44
CA ILE A 435 23.39 8.46 -18.05
C ILE A 435 23.82 7.37 -17.07
N SER A 436 23.97 7.74 -15.80
CA SER A 436 24.32 6.78 -14.75
C SER A 436 23.85 7.21 -13.37
N THR A 437 23.53 6.23 -12.55
CA THR A 437 23.25 6.38 -11.12
C THR A 437 24.13 5.40 -10.36
N GLY A 438 24.77 5.83 -9.29
CA GLY A 438 25.70 5.01 -8.56
C GLY A 438 25.80 5.38 -7.09
N ASP A 439 26.34 4.45 -6.32
CA ASP A 439 26.77 4.73 -4.97
C ASP A 439 27.91 5.76 -4.98
N TRP A 440 27.84 6.70 -4.04
CA TRP A 440 28.85 7.75 -3.91
C TRP A 440 29.27 7.90 -2.46
N VAL A 441 30.54 8.19 -2.25
CA VAL A 441 31.11 8.48 -0.93
C VAL A 441 31.86 9.79 -1.05
N LEU A 442 31.74 10.66 -0.04
CA LEU A 442 32.51 11.89 0.03
C LEU A 442 34.01 11.54 0.03
N GLN A 443 34.71 11.99 -0.99
CA GLN A 443 36.14 11.71 -1.19
C GLN A 443 37.00 12.68 -0.39
N SER A 444 38.10 12.17 0.17
CA SER A 444 39.14 13.03 0.73
C SER A 444 39.90 13.76 -0.40
N PRO A 445 40.57 14.90 -0.12
CA PRO A 445 41.44 15.56 -1.10
C PRO A 445 42.47 14.58 -1.71
N GLU A 446 42.99 13.66 -0.92
CA GLU A 446 43.97 12.65 -1.32
C GLU A 446 43.38 11.64 -2.31
N ASP A 447 42.10 11.28 -2.16
CA ASP A 447 41.40 10.35 -3.05
C ASP A 447 41.04 10.99 -4.41
N TRP A 448 40.65 12.27 -4.41
CA TRP A 448 40.17 12.94 -5.61
C TRP A 448 41.30 13.47 -6.51
N GLN A 449 42.43 13.89 -5.94
CA GLN A 449 43.54 14.49 -6.70
C GLN A 449 44.04 13.60 -7.88
N PRO A 450 44.25 12.28 -7.70
CA PRO A 450 44.64 11.40 -8.81
C PRO A 450 43.58 11.32 -9.90
N ILE A 451 42.29 11.25 -9.53
CA ILE A 451 41.15 11.18 -10.45
C ILE A 451 41.05 12.48 -11.26
N ALA A 452 41.17 13.63 -10.60
CA ALA A 452 41.17 14.93 -11.25
C ALA A 452 42.33 15.09 -12.24
N ALA A 453 43.53 14.61 -11.87
CA ALA A 453 44.71 14.62 -12.73
C ALA A 453 44.51 13.73 -13.97
N GLU A 454 43.95 12.52 -13.81
CA GLU A 454 43.65 11.62 -14.92
C GLU A 454 42.60 12.21 -15.88
N ARG A 455 41.51 12.78 -15.35
CA ARG A 455 40.48 13.45 -16.17
C ARG A 455 41.05 14.62 -16.95
N LYS A 456 41.89 15.43 -16.29
CA LYS A 456 42.62 16.54 -16.93
C LYS A 456 43.55 16.03 -18.04
N ALA A 457 44.27 14.93 -17.81
CA ALA A 457 45.13 14.30 -18.81
C ALA A 457 44.35 13.77 -20.03
N LYS A 458 43.11 13.31 -19.83
CA LYS A 458 42.17 12.91 -20.90
C LYS A 458 41.48 14.09 -21.60
N GLY A 459 41.81 15.33 -21.26
CA GLY A 459 41.18 16.53 -21.82
C GLY A 459 39.72 16.71 -21.42
N LEU A 460 39.24 15.97 -20.41
CA LEU A 460 37.87 16.06 -19.93
C LEU A 460 37.73 17.34 -19.10
N LYS A 461 36.79 18.20 -19.47
CA LYS A 461 36.40 19.36 -18.63
C LYS A 461 35.73 18.86 -17.35
N PRO A 462 35.88 19.56 -16.22
CA PRO A 462 35.03 19.34 -15.06
C PRO A 462 33.58 19.50 -15.51
N GLN A 463 32.75 18.48 -15.32
CA GLN A 463 31.31 18.67 -15.47
C GLN A 463 30.84 19.54 -14.30
N PRO A 464 29.82 20.41 -14.51
CA PRO A 464 29.14 21.07 -13.41
C PRO A 464 28.74 20.03 -12.37
N GLU A 465 29.00 20.32 -11.10
CA GLU A 465 28.64 19.44 -9.99
C GLU A 465 27.68 20.20 -9.09
N LEU A 466 26.58 19.54 -8.72
CA LEU A 466 25.58 20.05 -7.80
C LEU A 466 25.48 19.12 -6.61
N ARG A 467 25.41 19.67 -5.40
CA ARG A 467 25.36 18.88 -4.17
C ARG A 467 24.13 19.18 -3.34
N ALA A 468 23.61 18.12 -2.72
CA ALA A 468 22.61 18.19 -1.68
C ALA A 468 22.95 17.22 -0.54
N HIS A 469 22.53 17.58 0.66
CA HIS A 469 22.73 16.82 1.87
C HIS A 469 21.37 16.56 2.52
N PHE A 470 21.19 15.38 3.09
CA PHE A 470 19.98 15.00 3.81
C PHE A 470 20.32 14.35 5.13
N ALA A 471 19.48 14.59 6.14
CA ALA A 471 19.51 13.78 7.34
C ALA A 471 19.34 12.28 6.99
N PRO A 472 19.99 11.36 7.72
CA PRO A 472 19.91 9.94 7.41
C PRO A 472 18.45 9.44 7.32
N MET A 473 18.13 8.67 6.28
CA MET A 473 16.78 8.16 5.92
C MET A 473 15.76 9.18 5.40
N THR A 474 15.98 10.49 5.54
CA THR A 474 14.94 11.47 5.18
C THR A 474 14.83 11.68 3.67
N PHE A 475 15.86 11.36 2.90
CA PHE A 475 15.82 11.42 1.43
C PHE A 475 14.71 10.54 0.83
N THR A 476 14.34 9.42 1.48
CA THR A 476 13.19 8.60 1.07
C THR A 476 11.92 9.45 0.90
N ARG A 477 11.70 10.42 1.80
CA ARG A 477 10.51 11.28 1.79
C ARG A 477 10.52 12.32 0.67
N ILE A 478 11.70 12.71 0.22
CA ILE A 478 11.85 13.55 -0.98
C ILE A 478 11.54 12.71 -2.21
N LEU A 479 12.17 11.54 -2.32
CA LEU A 479 12.02 10.65 -3.46
C LEU A 479 10.57 10.22 -3.70
N THR A 480 9.81 9.93 -2.63
CA THR A 480 8.39 9.59 -2.73
C THR A 480 7.47 10.81 -2.93
N GLY A 481 7.96 12.03 -2.73
CA GLY A 481 7.18 13.26 -2.82
C GLY A 481 6.36 13.58 -1.56
N ASP A 482 6.61 12.92 -0.42
CA ASP A 482 5.88 13.14 0.83
C ASP A 482 6.09 14.55 1.42
N THR A 483 7.23 15.15 1.13
CA THR A 483 7.64 16.45 1.65
C THR A 483 8.45 17.20 0.60
N SER A 484 8.44 18.54 0.66
CA SER A 484 9.34 19.34 -0.18
C SER A 484 10.76 19.36 0.41
N LEU A 485 11.75 19.78 -0.39
CA LEU A 485 13.10 20.04 0.09
C LEU A 485 13.09 21.15 1.15
N GLU A 486 12.31 22.20 0.92
CA GLU A 486 12.16 23.33 1.84
C GLU A 486 11.62 22.88 3.21
N ASP A 487 10.56 22.06 3.21
CA ASP A 487 9.99 21.50 4.43
C ASP A 487 11.05 20.70 5.20
N GLN A 488 11.93 19.95 4.51
CA GLN A 488 13.01 19.23 5.19
C GLN A 488 14.11 20.14 5.72
N MET A 489 14.50 21.16 4.97
CA MET A 489 15.50 22.14 5.41
C MET A 489 15.03 22.88 6.67
N GLU A 490 13.72 23.11 6.82
CA GLU A 490 13.14 23.73 8.02
C GLU A 490 13.22 22.81 9.25
N HIS A 491 13.05 21.49 9.07
CA HIS A 491 12.96 20.54 10.18
C HIS A 491 14.27 19.79 10.50
N PHE A 492 15.18 19.69 9.53
CA PHE A 492 16.43 18.95 9.65
C PHE A 492 17.62 19.86 9.31
N PRO A 493 18.41 20.31 10.31
CA PRO A 493 19.54 21.20 10.07
C PRO A 493 20.64 20.56 9.20
N GLU A 494 20.68 19.22 9.11
CA GLU A 494 21.58 18.48 8.22
C GLU A 494 21.12 18.48 6.76
N THR A 495 19.90 18.94 6.46
CA THR A 495 19.37 18.98 5.11
C THR A 495 19.59 20.34 4.48
N TRP A 496 20.32 20.38 3.36
CA TRP A 496 20.59 21.61 2.61
C TRP A 496 21.04 21.29 1.18
N ALA A 497 20.94 22.28 0.29
CA ALA A 497 21.48 22.24 -1.07
C ALA A 497 22.58 23.31 -1.21
N GLU A 498 23.65 23.00 -1.94
CA GLU A 498 24.84 23.87 -2.04
C GLU A 498 24.56 25.17 -2.81
N SER A 499 23.59 25.15 -3.72
CA SER A 499 23.22 26.29 -4.56
C SER A 499 21.72 26.30 -4.88
N ASP A 500 21.21 27.44 -5.34
CA ASP A 500 19.83 27.57 -5.83
C ASP A 500 19.57 26.65 -7.03
N GLU A 501 20.58 26.41 -7.87
CA GLU A 501 20.49 25.47 -8.98
C GLU A 501 20.36 24.02 -8.49
N ALA A 502 21.12 23.61 -7.47
CA ALA A 502 21.00 22.29 -6.85
C ALA A 502 19.61 22.10 -6.22
N LYS A 503 19.13 23.12 -5.50
CA LYS A 503 17.78 23.16 -4.91
C LYS A 503 16.70 23.02 -5.99
N MET A 504 16.80 23.79 -7.07
CA MET A 504 15.86 23.74 -8.19
C MET A 504 15.88 22.36 -8.87
N LEU A 505 17.06 21.77 -9.09
CA LEU A 505 17.20 20.45 -9.69
C LEU A 505 16.53 19.36 -8.83
N VAL A 506 16.76 19.35 -7.51
CA VAL A 506 16.12 18.39 -6.60
C VAL A 506 14.60 18.53 -6.63
N ASN A 507 14.07 19.74 -6.58
CA ASN A 507 12.62 19.99 -6.63
C ASN A 507 11.98 19.62 -7.98
N ILE A 508 12.71 19.76 -9.10
CA ILE A 508 12.24 19.32 -10.41
C ILE A 508 12.20 17.79 -10.49
N LEU A 509 13.24 17.12 -10.01
CA LEU A 509 13.33 15.66 -10.05
C LEU A 509 12.32 15.01 -9.11
N PHE A 510 12.15 15.56 -7.91
CA PHE A 510 11.36 14.98 -6.83
C PHE A 510 10.38 16.01 -6.25
N PRO A 511 9.39 16.46 -7.05
CA PRO A 511 8.39 17.39 -6.54
C PRO A 511 7.55 16.74 -5.46
N ARG A 512 6.97 17.57 -4.59
CA ARG A 512 5.94 17.12 -3.67
C ARG A 512 4.76 16.54 -4.46
N SER A 513 4.29 15.37 -4.05
CA SER A 513 3.23 14.61 -4.72
C SER A 513 2.23 14.07 -3.69
N ARG A 514 1.06 13.63 -4.18
CA ARG A 514 0.17 12.76 -3.42
C ARG A 514 0.51 11.29 -3.66
N HIS A 515 -0.08 10.43 -2.85
CA HIS A 515 0.05 8.99 -2.99
C HIS A 515 -1.32 8.34 -2.93
N HIS A 516 -1.46 7.22 -3.65
CA HIS A 516 -2.62 6.36 -3.53
C HIS A 516 -2.21 4.92 -3.24
N PHE A 517 -2.42 4.48 -2.01
CA PHE A 517 -2.19 3.10 -1.61
C PHE A 517 -3.47 2.49 -1.06
N ASP A 518 -3.90 1.36 -1.62
CA ASP A 518 -4.96 0.59 -1.01
C ASP A 518 -4.45 -0.04 0.29
N THR A 519 -5.11 0.27 1.40
CA THR A 519 -4.80 -0.26 2.74
C THR A 519 -5.26 -1.70 2.92
N PHE A 520 -5.98 -2.27 1.95
CA PHE A 520 -6.56 -3.60 2.13
C PHE A 520 -5.51 -4.72 2.12
N PHE A 521 -5.78 -5.74 2.95
CA PHE A 521 -5.04 -7.00 2.99
C PHE A 521 -5.47 -7.83 1.78
N TRP A 522 -4.62 -7.83 0.76
CA TRP A 522 -4.59 -8.90 -0.20
C TRP A 522 -4.38 -10.25 0.50
#